data_AF-A0A2H0PLB1-F1
#
_entry.id   AF-A0A2H0PLB1-F1
#
_cell.length_a   1.000
_cell.length_b   1.000
_cell.length_c   1.000
_cell.angle_alpha   90.00
_cell.angle_beta   90.00
_cell.angle_gamma   90.00
#
_symmetry.space_group_name_H-M   'P 1'
#
loop_
_entity.id
_entity.type
_entity.pdbx_description
1 polymer ?
#
loop_
_entity_poly.entity_id
_entity_poly.type
_entity_poly.pdbx_seq_one_letter_code
_entity_poly.pdbx_strand_id
1 'polypeptide(L)'
;MSDWVKFQQKLFRQVQQEIRPLLHSQSVSLKKYASEYRKDLSRLKLSSRKEFVQSLNASDICFFGDFHSLPQSQRILLRLLRDKKVRPPKSIGFEIFSDSSIQRIGKARSTEQIRKILNELEIEKKWGSSSETYLELLSLCKANRIKLVGLYSSSPTLKIRDRSAAQTLSELKGKSWVLFGEFHCARQHLPFEVAALNANLELMIVQQNSDALEKKFLAKRIQSKDLIFCDLSKAQIPLFCILHTPLWVKWQSYLDAHIIQRDDTSPLDAQEQISWCLRTLLDFLEDSRYATPVPREEVLDLSVLSSHDEDFFESLSALNKKEKKWVLSQLEVSRVAILAHRRRIFLSEISVNSCAQAAGAYLYATWTNMSGVTPEFFQRALFESISFLLSKILNHSRKSKTWKEWRSVAHAHRSPEITAILKSSNFSRDWTHRKSMLRSISPYHDRAAQCLGRALADLVFEAFLVGEFSKARLLRILITERHDSLSAFETLVELKSVGRIFE
;
A
#
# COMPACT_ATOMS: atom_id res chain seq x y z
N MET A 1 -16.32 9.21 -19.18
CA MET A 1 -15.17 8.58 -18.48
C MET A 1 -14.72 9.56 -17.42
N SER A 2 -14.74 9.18 -16.13
CA SER A 2 -14.44 10.11 -15.02
C SER A 2 -13.03 10.69 -15.15
N ASP A 3 -12.83 11.94 -14.73
CA ASP A 3 -11.54 12.65 -14.78
C ASP A 3 -10.42 11.84 -14.11
N TRP A 4 -10.77 11.11 -13.06
CA TRP A 4 -9.86 10.22 -12.34
C TRP A 4 -9.32 9.06 -13.19
N VAL A 5 -10.14 8.43 -14.04
CA VAL A 5 -9.65 7.34 -14.92
C VAL A 5 -8.64 7.87 -15.93
N LYS A 6 -8.93 9.04 -16.53
CA LYS A 6 -7.99 9.70 -17.46
C LYS A 6 -6.67 10.02 -16.75
N PHE A 7 -6.76 10.53 -15.53
CA PHE A 7 -5.62 10.82 -14.68
C PHE A 7 -4.77 9.58 -14.37
N GLN A 8 -5.38 8.47 -13.94
CA GLN A 8 -4.68 7.20 -13.69
C GLN A 8 -4.03 6.62 -14.96
N GLN A 9 -4.66 6.80 -16.12
CA GLN A 9 -4.05 6.43 -17.40
C GLN A 9 -2.84 7.31 -17.75
N LYS A 10 -2.89 8.62 -17.48
CA LYS A 10 -1.76 9.54 -17.66
C LYS A 10 -0.58 9.13 -16.78
N LEU A 11 -0.82 8.89 -15.49
CA LEU A 11 0.20 8.42 -14.54
C LEU A 11 0.90 7.16 -15.02
N PHE A 12 0.11 6.17 -15.44
CA PHE A 12 0.67 4.93 -15.93
C PHE A 12 1.53 5.11 -17.20
N ARG A 13 1.15 6.02 -18.11
CA ARG A 13 1.95 6.32 -19.30
C ARG A 13 3.29 6.98 -18.95
N GLN A 14 3.32 7.88 -17.97
CA GLN A 14 4.53 8.54 -17.50
C GLN A 14 5.53 7.52 -16.94
N VAL A 15 5.09 6.70 -15.98
CA VAL A 15 5.92 5.65 -15.38
C VAL A 15 6.38 4.63 -16.43
N GLN A 16 5.53 4.28 -17.42
CA GLN A 16 5.94 3.41 -18.52
C GLN A 16 7.08 3.99 -19.36
N GLN A 17 7.14 5.31 -19.57
CA GLN A 17 8.21 5.94 -20.34
C GLN A 17 9.55 5.83 -19.62
N GLU A 18 9.56 5.99 -18.30
CA GLU A 18 10.75 5.88 -17.45
C GLU A 18 11.28 4.44 -17.37
N ILE A 19 10.37 3.44 -17.35
CA ILE A 19 10.75 2.02 -17.24
C ILE A 19 11.16 1.42 -18.56
N ARG A 20 10.67 1.98 -19.67
CA ARG A 20 10.91 1.44 -21.01
C ARG A 20 12.41 1.15 -21.26
N PRO A 21 13.36 2.07 -21.02
CA PRO A 21 14.79 1.78 -21.18
C PRO A 21 15.29 0.58 -20.36
N LEU A 22 14.79 0.41 -19.14
CA LEU A 22 15.20 -0.67 -18.23
C LEU A 22 14.74 -2.05 -18.72
N LEU A 23 13.59 -2.13 -19.41
CA LEU A 23 13.05 -3.39 -19.91
C LEU A 23 13.71 -3.89 -21.22
N HIS A 24 14.48 -3.06 -21.93
CA HIS A 24 15.05 -3.43 -23.24
C HIS A 24 16.24 -4.40 -23.13
N SER A 25 16.90 -4.49 -21.97
CA SER A 25 18.08 -5.33 -21.72
C SER A 25 17.76 -6.79 -21.32
N GLN A 26 16.50 -7.23 -21.42
CA GLN A 26 16.10 -8.56 -20.97
C GLN A 26 16.65 -9.70 -21.85
N SER A 27 17.13 -10.76 -21.18
CA SER A 27 17.60 -11.99 -21.82
C SER A 27 16.50 -12.71 -22.61
N VAL A 28 16.88 -13.52 -23.60
CA VAL A 28 15.94 -14.31 -24.42
C VAL A 28 15.09 -15.26 -23.56
N SER A 29 15.69 -15.88 -22.54
CA SER A 29 14.99 -16.78 -21.62
C SER A 29 13.92 -16.05 -20.81
N LEU A 30 14.23 -14.86 -20.30
CA LEU A 30 13.27 -14.03 -19.56
C LEU A 30 12.11 -13.56 -20.45
N LYS A 31 12.39 -13.20 -21.71
CA LYS A 31 11.35 -12.84 -22.69
C LYS A 31 10.39 -14.00 -22.95
N LYS A 32 10.88 -15.24 -23.00
CA LYS A 32 10.05 -16.44 -23.15
C LYS A 32 9.13 -16.63 -21.94
N TYR A 33 9.67 -16.60 -20.73
CA TYR A 33 8.90 -16.68 -19.49
C TYR A 33 7.81 -15.59 -19.42
N ALA A 34 8.17 -14.35 -19.71
CA ALA A 34 7.22 -13.24 -19.74
C ALA A 34 6.12 -13.43 -20.81
N SER A 35 6.45 -14.00 -21.97
CA SER A 35 5.47 -14.31 -23.01
C SER A 35 4.49 -15.40 -22.57
N GLU A 36 4.96 -16.48 -21.95
CA GLU A 36 4.13 -17.58 -21.46
C GLU A 36 3.20 -17.11 -20.32
N TYR A 37 3.74 -16.32 -19.38
CA TYR A 37 2.95 -15.59 -18.39
C TYR A 37 1.84 -14.72 -19.01
N ARG A 38 2.15 -13.92 -20.04
CA ARG A 38 1.12 -13.07 -20.70
C ARG A 38 0.03 -13.89 -21.39
N LYS A 39 0.40 -15.03 -22.00
CA LYS A 39 -0.56 -15.94 -22.64
C LYS A 39 -1.56 -16.47 -21.63
N ASP A 40 -1.10 -16.89 -20.45
CA ASP A 40 -1.96 -17.37 -19.36
C ASP A 40 -3.02 -16.35 -18.94
N LEU A 41 -2.64 -15.07 -18.88
CA LEU A 41 -3.53 -14.01 -18.41
C LEU A 41 -4.54 -13.52 -19.46
N SER A 42 -4.33 -13.84 -20.74
CA SER A 42 -5.15 -13.32 -21.85
C SER A 42 -6.61 -13.79 -21.85
N ARG A 43 -6.90 -14.93 -21.21
CA ARG A 43 -8.22 -15.61 -21.23
C ARG A 43 -9.05 -15.39 -19.97
N LEU A 44 -8.52 -14.62 -19.02
CA LEU A 44 -9.15 -14.42 -17.73
C LEU A 44 -10.47 -13.64 -17.82
N LYS A 45 -11.47 -14.11 -17.06
CA LYS A 45 -12.80 -13.51 -16.92
C LYS A 45 -13.05 -13.12 -15.46
N LEU A 46 -14.00 -12.21 -15.23
CA LEU A 46 -14.38 -11.81 -13.87
C LEU A 46 -14.86 -13.02 -13.07
N SER A 47 -14.47 -13.08 -11.80
CA SER A 47 -14.82 -14.13 -10.84
C SER A 47 -15.21 -13.51 -9.50
N SER A 48 -15.73 -14.34 -8.60
CA SER A 48 -16.14 -13.94 -7.27
C SER A 48 -15.11 -14.32 -6.20
N ARG A 49 -15.15 -13.61 -5.07
CA ARG A 49 -14.37 -13.98 -3.87
C ARG A 49 -14.72 -15.38 -3.37
N LYS A 50 -15.99 -15.80 -3.52
CA LYS A 50 -16.46 -17.11 -3.09
C LYS A 50 -15.76 -18.22 -3.88
N GLU A 51 -15.75 -18.12 -5.20
CA GLU A 51 -15.08 -19.09 -6.09
C GLU A 51 -13.57 -19.13 -5.82
N PHE A 52 -12.94 -17.95 -5.66
CA PHE A 52 -11.52 -17.87 -5.30
C PHE A 52 -11.21 -18.59 -4.00
N VAL A 53 -11.97 -18.33 -2.92
CA VAL A 53 -11.75 -18.98 -1.62
C VAL A 53 -12.05 -20.48 -1.69
N GLN A 54 -13.06 -20.90 -2.46
CA GLN A 54 -13.37 -22.32 -2.66
C GLN A 54 -12.22 -23.04 -3.37
N SER A 55 -11.72 -22.51 -4.48
CA SER A 55 -10.58 -23.06 -5.20
C SER A 55 -9.34 -23.08 -4.31
N LEU A 56 -9.06 -21.96 -3.64
CA LEU A 56 -7.94 -21.84 -2.72
C LEU A 56 -8.03 -22.90 -1.62
N ASN A 57 -9.24 -23.17 -1.10
CA ASN A 57 -9.48 -24.15 -0.05
C ASN A 57 -9.30 -25.60 -0.52
N ALA A 58 -9.68 -25.90 -1.77
CA ALA A 58 -9.61 -27.23 -2.38
C ALA A 58 -8.18 -27.64 -2.78
N SER A 59 -7.32 -26.69 -3.14
CA SER A 59 -5.96 -27.00 -3.60
C SER A 59 -5.00 -27.46 -2.49
N ASP A 60 -4.12 -28.38 -2.84
CA ASP A 60 -2.98 -28.83 -2.04
C ASP A 60 -1.84 -27.83 -2.10
N ILE A 61 -1.50 -27.31 -3.29
CA ILE A 61 -0.45 -26.30 -3.46
C ILE A 61 -0.99 -25.08 -4.18
N CYS A 62 -0.81 -23.91 -3.57
CA CYS A 62 -1.21 -22.63 -4.15
C CYS A 62 0.02 -21.77 -4.44
N PHE A 63 0.25 -21.45 -5.71
CA PHE A 63 1.33 -20.58 -6.17
C PHE A 63 0.86 -19.13 -6.22
N PHE A 64 1.54 -18.24 -5.52
CA PHE A 64 1.28 -16.81 -5.49
C PHE A 64 2.38 -16.09 -6.25
N GLY A 65 2.03 -15.53 -7.40
CA GLY A 65 2.93 -14.73 -8.21
C GLY A 65 3.36 -13.48 -7.49
N ASP A 66 4.66 -13.38 -7.25
CA ASP A 66 5.30 -12.29 -6.54
C ASP A 66 5.92 -11.29 -7.51
N PHE A 67 5.56 -10.01 -7.35
CA PHE A 67 6.32 -8.93 -7.92
C PHE A 67 7.19 -8.38 -6.81
N HIS A 68 8.46 -8.82 -6.77
CA HIS A 68 9.32 -8.67 -5.60
C HIS A 68 9.40 -7.25 -5.05
N SER A 69 9.50 -6.25 -5.93
CA SER A 69 9.61 -4.87 -5.48
C SER A 69 8.32 -4.27 -4.96
N LEU A 70 7.18 -4.96 -5.07
CA LEU A 70 5.87 -4.46 -4.66
C LEU A 70 5.41 -5.13 -3.35
N PRO A 71 5.48 -4.43 -2.19
CA PRO A 71 5.05 -4.94 -0.88
C PRO A 71 3.64 -5.57 -0.89
N GLN A 72 2.74 -4.97 -1.65
CA GLN A 72 1.34 -5.38 -1.73
C GLN A 72 1.21 -6.81 -2.29
N SER A 73 2.13 -7.24 -3.17
CA SER A 73 2.17 -8.61 -3.71
C SER A 73 2.36 -9.65 -2.61
N GLN A 74 3.20 -9.37 -1.61
CA GLN A 74 3.43 -10.29 -0.50
C GLN A 74 2.36 -10.14 0.59
N ARG A 75 1.82 -8.93 0.80
CA ARG A 75 0.75 -8.68 1.79
C ARG A 75 -0.56 -9.43 1.50
N ILE A 76 -0.76 -9.95 0.29
CA ILE A 76 -1.92 -10.81 0.01
C ILE A 76 -1.90 -12.08 0.87
N LEU A 77 -0.74 -12.70 1.11
CA LEU A 77 -0.61 -13.87 1.98
C LEU A 77 -1.01 -13.51 3.42
N LEU A 78 -0.57 -12.36 3.93
CA LEU A 78 -0.98 -11.88 5.26
C LEU A 78 -2.50 -11.72 5.38
N ARG A 79 -3.16 -11.20 4.34
CA ARG A 79 -4.62 -11.05 4.32
C ARG A 79 -5.31 -12.40 4.31
N LEU A 80 -4.81 -13.36 3.53
CA LEU A 80 -5.38 -14.71 3.44
C LEU A 80 -5.15 -15.53 4.72
N LEU A 81 -3.97 -15.43 5.34
CA LEU A 81 -3.69 -16.07 6.64
C LEU A 81 -4.59 -15.56 7.77
N ARG A 82 -5.09 -14.32 7.66
CA ARG A 82 -6.01 -13.70 8.62
C ARG A 82 -7.49 -13.92 8.28
N ASP A 83 -7.80 -14.41 7.08
CA ASP A 83 -9.18 -14.63 6.64
C ASP A 83 -9.71 -15.94 7.20
N LYS A 84 -10.72 -15.86 8.09
CA LYS A 84 -11.34 -17.03 8.73
C LYS A 84 -12.01 -18.00 7.74
N LYS A 85 -12.31 -17.55 6.51
CA LYS A 85 -12.90 -18.39 5.45
C LYS A 85 -11.84 -19.18 4.69
N VAL A 86 -10.57 -18.84 4.84
CA VAL A 86 -9.45 -19.49 4.17
C VAL A 86 -8.84 -20.52 5.13
N ARG A 87 -8.76 -21.77 4.68
CA ARG A 87 -8.07 -22.83 5.41
C ARG A 87 -6.56 -22.51 5.42
N PRO A 88 -5.93 -22.36 6.60
CA PRO A 88 -4.52 -22.01 6.67
C PRO A 88 -3.65 -23.13 6.08
N PRO A 89 -2.50 -22.79 5.45
CA PRO A 89 -1.56 -23.78 4.98
C PRO A 89 -0.79 -24.40 6.15
N LYS A 90 -0.30 -25.63 5.96
CA LYS A 90 0.68 -26.26 6.86
C LYS A 90 2.09 -25.75 6.61
N SER A 91 2.40 -25.34 5.38
CA SER A 91 3.70 -24.81 4.99
C SER A 91 3.61 -23.63 4.04
N ILE A 92 4.60 -22.72 4.11
CA ILE A 92 4.81 -21.66 3.11
C ILE A 92 6.23 -21.74 2.57
N GLY A 93 6.35 -21.87 1.25
CA GLY A 93 7.59 -21.80 0.49
C GLY A 93 7.90 -20.41 0.00
N PHE A 94 9.18 -20.02 0.04
CA PHE A 94 9.65 -18.70 -0.34
C PHE A 94 10.82 -18.80 -1.32
N GLU A 95 10.70 -18.15 -2.48
CA GLU A 95 11.77 -18.07 -3.47
C GLU A 95 13.04 -17.39 -2.94
N ILE A 96 12.88 -16.35 -2.13
CA ILE A 96 14.01 -15.48 -1.74
C ILE A 96 14.87 -16.06 -0.61
N PHE A 97 14.45 -17.18 0.01
CA PHE A 97 15.16 -17.78 1.14
C PHE A 97 15.70 -19.15 0.79
N SER A 98 16.96 -19.39 1.13
CA SER A 98 17.56 -20.72 1.15
C SER A 98 17.08 -21.52 2.37
N ASP A 99 17.26 -22.84 2.33
CA ASP A 99 16.99 -23.69 3.50
C ASP A 99 17.81 -23.28 4.73
N SER A 100 19.07 -22.91 4.54
CA SER A 100 19.92 -22.41 5.63
C SER A 100 19.35 -21.14 6.27
N SER A 101 18.84 -20.21 5.47
CA SER A 101 18.21 -18.98 5.95
C SER A 101 16.92 -19.28 6.71
N ILE A 102 16.10 -20.19 6.19
CA ILE A 102 14.85 -20.63 6.83
C ILE A 102 15.12 -21.33 8.16
N GLN A 103 16.17 -22.15 8.26
CA GLN A 103 16.57 -22.76 9.53
C GLN A 103 16.99 -21.70 10.57
N ARG A 104 17.74 -20.66 10.16
CA ARG A 104 18.12 -19.54 11.04
C ARG A 104 16.88 -18.79 11.54
N ILE A 105 15.95 -18.47 10.63
CA ILE A 105 14.68 -17.82 10.96
C ILE A 105 13.83 -18.70 11.90
N GLY A 106 13.79 -20.01 11.66
CA GLY A 106 13.12 -20.99 12.52
C GLY A 106 13.65 -20.95 13.96
N LYS A 107 14.96 -20.88 14.14
CA LYS A 107 15.65 -20.83 15.45
C LYS A 107 15.52 -19.48 16.17
N ALA A 108 15.18 -18.39 15.47
CA ALA A 108 15.04 -17.07 16.08
C ALA A 108 13.97 -17.06 17.20
N ARG A 109 14.24 -16.46 18.35
CA ARG A 109 13.33 -16.39 19.50
C ARG A 109 12.52 -15.10 19.57
N SER A 110 12.90 -14.08 18.80
CA SER A 110 12.22 -12.79 18.75
C SER A 110 12.11 -12.25 17.33
N THR A 111 11.15 -11.34 17.11
CA THR A 111 11.01 -10.59 15.86
C THR A 111 12.28 -9.81 15.52
N GLU A 112 12.97 -9.25 16.51
CA GLU A 112 14.20 -8.49 16.28
C GLU A 112 15.34 -9.36 15.73
N GLN A 113 15.44 -10.62 16.16
CA GLN A 113 16.40 -11.56 15.58
C GLN A 113 16.06 -11.90 14.13
N ILE A 114 14.78 -12.00 13.78
CA ILE A 114 14.35 -12.21 12.39
C ILE A 114 14.72 -10.98 11.56
N ARG A 115 14.47 -9.76 12.07
CA ARG A 115 14.85 -8.51 11.41
C ARG A 115 16.35 -8.46 11.13
N LYS A 116 17.18 -8.80 12.11
CA LYS A 116 18.64 -8.89 11.92
C LYS A 116 19.01 -9.86 10.79
N ILE A 117 18.41 -11.05 10.75
CA ILE A 117 18.65 -12.01 9.67
C ILE A 117 18.24 -11.43 8.31
N LEU A 118 17.08 -10.75 8.21
CA LEU A 118 16.64 -10.12 6.96
C LEU A 118 17.60 -9.02 6.49
N ASN A 119 18.13 -8.22 7.41
CA ASN A 119 19.13 -7.20 7.12
C ASN A 119 20.43 -7.83 6.61
N GLU A 120 20.93 -8.88 7.25
CA GLU A 120 22.13 -9.62 6.81
C GLU A 120 21.94 -10.29 5.45
N LEU A 121 20.71 -10.69 5.10
CA LEU A 121 20.40 -11.22 3.78
C LEU A 121 20.29 -10.12 2.72
N GLU A 122 20.23 -8.86 3.12
CA GLU A 122 20.08 -7.68 2.26
C GLU A 122 18.88 -7.79 1.33
N ILE A 123 17.74 -8.21 1.86
CA ILE A 123 16.54 -8.51 1.06
C ILE A 123 16.11 -7.33 0.19
N GLU A 124 16.12 -6.12 0.75
CA GLU A 124 15.71 -4.92 0.00
C GLU A 124 16.68 -4.61 -1.14
N LYS A 125 18.00 -4.70 -0.90
CA LYS A 125 19.02 -4.47 -1.93
C LYS A 125 18.95 -5.54 -3.02
N LYS A 126 18.82 -6.82 -2.67
CA LYS A 126 18.86 -7.92 -3.65
C LYS A 126 17.57 -8.08 -4.46
N TRP A 127 16.41 -7.82 -3.86
CA TRP A 127 15.11 -8.14 -4.47
C TRP A 127 14.21 -6.92 -4.64
N GLY A 128 14.57 -5.76 -4.08
CA GLY A 128 13.69 -4.60 -4.01
C GLY A 128 12.52 -4.77 -3.03
N SER A 129 12.44 -5.90 -2.34
CA SER A 129 11.31 -6.24 -1.48
C SER A 129 11.42 -5.61 -0.10
N SER A 130 10.28 -5.21 0.47
CA SER A 130 10.22 -4.68 1.84
C SER A 130 10.56 -5.75 2.88
N SER A 131 11.67 -5.55 3.60
CA SER A 131 12.09 -6.42 4.71
C SER A 131 11.02 -6.48 5.80
N GLU A 132 10.37 -5.35 6.10
CA GLU A 132 9.28 -5.29 7.08
C GLU A 132 8.05 -6.11 6.68
N THR A 133 7.75 -6.23 5.39
CA THR A 133 6.65 -7.09 4.92
C THR A 133 6.97 -8.57 5.13
N TYR A 134 8.20 -8.99 4.85
CA TYR A 134 8.66 -10.34 5.16
C TYR A 134 8.74 -10.60 6.66
N LEU A 135 9.16 -9.62 7.46
CA LEU A 135 9.18 -9.71 8.91
C LEU A 135 7.77 -9.99 9.48
N GLU A 136 6.75 -9.25 9.02
CA GLU A 136 5.36 -9.46 9.42
C GLU A 136 4.89 -10.87 9.03
N LEU A 137 5.19 -11.32 7.82
CA LEU A 137 4.77 -12.63 7.31
C LEU A 137 5.44 -13.79 8.03
N LEU A 138 6.76 -13.75 8.20
CA LEU A 138 7.53 -14.77 8.92
C LEU A 138 7.10 -14.84 10.39
N SER A 139 6.89 -13.69 11.04
CA SER A 139 6.40 -13.65 12.42
C SER A 139 5.02 -14.29 12.54
N LEU A 140 4.11 -14.00 11.60
CA LEU A 140 2.77 -14.59 11.59
C LEU A 140 2.82 -16.10 11.35
N CYS A 141 3.66 -16.58 10.43
CA CYS A 141 3.87 -18.00 10.20
C CYS A 141 4.35 -18.72 11.47
N LYS A 142 5.33 -18.14 12.18
CA LYS A 142 5.83 -18.70 13.45
C LYS A 142 4.76 -18.74 14.53
N ALA A 143 4.01 -17.65 14.71
CA ALA A 143 2.91 -17.59 15.66
C ALA A 143 1.85 -18.68 15.40
N ASN A 144 1.58 -18.96 14.12
CA ASN A 144 0.61 -19.98 13.68
C ASN A 144 1.22 -21.38 13.49
N ARG A 145 2.49 -21.60 13.86
CA ARG A 145 3.22 -22.87 13.69
C ARG A 145 3.20 -23.40 12.26
N ILE A 146 3.22 -22.50 11.28
CA ILE A 146 3.30 -22.82 9.85
C ILE A 146 4.75 -23.11 9.50
N LYS A 147 5.01 -24.26 8.88
CA LYS A 147 6.35 -24.66 8.45
C LYS A 147 6.85 -23.71 7.35
N LEU A 148 8.04 -23.16 7.53
CA LEU A 148 8.72 -22.36 6.53
C LEU A 148 9.56 -23.27 5.62
N VAL A 149 9.58 -23.00 4.32
CA VAL A 149 10.34 -23.77 3.32
C VAL A 149 11.14 -22.83 2.43
N GLY A 150 12.43 -23.12 2.25
CA GLY A 150 13.31 -22.33 1.38
C GLY A 150 13.27 -22.89 -0.03
N LEU A 151 13.12 -22.04 -1.03
CA LEU A 151 13.08 -22.43 -2.44
C LEU A 151 14.14 -21.72 -3.27
N TYR A 152 15.00 -20.92 -2.64
CA TYR A 152 16.07 -20.21 -3.33
C TYR A 152 17.07 -21.17 -3.97
N SER A 153 17.41 -20.89 -5.22
CA SER A 153 18.48 -21.54 -5.96
C SER A 153 19.36 -20.49 -6.63
N SER A 154 20.68 -20.64 -6.49
CA SER A 154 21.68 -19.76 -7.11
C SER A 154 21.90 -20.04 -8.60
N SER A 155 21.15 -20.98 -9.19
CA SER A 155 21.32 -21.34 -10.60
C SER A 155 21.04 -20.14 -11.52
N PRO A 156 21.88 -19.90 -12.55
CA PRO A 156 21.70 -18.79 -13.47
C PRO A 156 20.49 -18.96 -14.41
N THR A 157 19.92 -20.17 -14.51
CA THR A 157 18.80 -20.43 -15.42
C THR A 157 17.48 -20.57 -14.67
N LEU A 158 16.45 -19.87 -15.15
CA LEU A 158 15.10 -19.90 -14.57
C LEU A 158 14.53 -21.33 -14.50
N LYS A 159 14.77 -22.14 -15.54
CA LYS A 159 14.26 -23.51 -15.63
C LYS A 159 14.87 -24.45 -14.57
N ILE A 160 16.17 -24.32 -14.27
CA ILE A 160 16.79 -25.13 -13.23
C ILE A 160 16.28 -24.70 -11.85
N ARG A 161 16.07 -23.39 -11.63
CA ARG A 161 15.44 -22.87 -10.41
C ARG A 161 14.04 -23.46 -10.21
N ASP A 162 13.22 -23.47 -11.27
CA ASP A 162 11.87 -24.09 -11.23
C ASP A 162 11.94 -25.57 -10.86
N ARG A 163 12.81 -26.35 -11.51
CA ARG A 163 12.96 -27.79 -11.22
C ARG A 163 13.42 -28.07 -9.80
N SER A 164 14.38 -27.29 -9.30
CA SER A 164 14.89 -27.42 -7.93
C SER A 164 13.79 -27.13 -6.92
N ALA A 165 13.01 -26.06 -7.12
CA ALA A 165 11.87 -25.76 -6.26
C ALA A 165 10.77 -26.83 -6.40
N ALA A 166 10.51 -27.34 -7.60
CA ALA A 166 9.49 -28.34 -7.85
C ALA A 166 9.74 -29.66 -7.09
N GLN A 167 11.00 -30.11 -7.03
CA GLN A 167 11.40 -31.28 -6.25
C GLN A 167 10.98 -31.12 -4.78
N THR A 168 11.42 -30.04 -4.13
CA THR A 168 11.06 -29.74 -2.74
C THR A 168 9.55 -29.64 -2.52
N LEU A 169 8.83 -29.01 -3.45
CA LEU A 169 7.38 -28.80 -3.33
C LEU A 169 6.57 -30.09 -3.51
N SER A 170 6.99 -30.98 -4.41
CA SER A 170 6.31 -32.24 -4.72
C SER A 170 6.26 -33.22 -3.53
N GLU A 171 7.19 -33.06 -2.58
CA GLU A 171 7.34 -33.88 -1.38
C GLU A 171 6.61 -33.32 -0.15
N LEU A 172 6.08 -32.09 -0.23
CA LEU A 172 5.41 -31.45 0.91
C LEU A 172 4.10 -32.16 1.26
N LYS A 173 3.89 -32.38 2.57
CA LYS A 173 2.69 -33.04 3.07
C LYS A 173 1.62 -32.04 3.48
N GLY A 174 0.46 -32.16 2.84
CA GLY A 174 -0.70 -31.33 3.08
C GLY A 174 -0.55 -29.92 2.50
N LYS A 175 -1.52 -29.07 2.83
CA LYS A 175 -1.69 -27.80 2.14
C LYS A 175 -0.48 -26.87 2.26
N SER A 176 0.04 -26.41 1.13
CA SER A 176 1.19 -25.53 1.04
C SER A 176 0.87 -24.28 0.21
N TRP A 177 1.36 -23.13 0.64
CA TRP A 177 1.39 -21.93 -0.20
C TRP A 177 2.81 -21.63 -0.63
N VAL A 178 2.97 -21.04 -1.81
CA VAL A 178 4.28 -20.76 -2.40
C VAL A 178 4.29 -19.31 -2.86
N LEU A 179 5.20 -18.51 -2.34
CA LEU A 179 5.45 -17.14 -2.81
C LEU A 179 6.71 -17.15 -3.70
N PHE A 180 6.50 -16.95 -5.00
CA PHE A 180 7.52 -17.07 -6.04
C PHE A 180 7.26 -16.05 -7.15
N GLY A 181 8.30 -15.59 -7.84
CA GLY A 181 8.25 -14.58 -8.88
C GLY A 181 7.13 -14.82 -9.89
N GLU A 182 6.42 -13.77 -10.29
CA GLU A 182 5.18 -13.87 -11.07
C GLU A 182 5.36 -14.68 -12.37
N PHE A 183 6.53 -14.58 -13.01
CA PHE A 183 6.83 -15.35 -14.21
C PHE A 183 7.00 -16.84 -13.92
N HIS A 184 7.72 -17.22 -12.86
CA HIS A 184 7.86 -18.63 -12.46
C HIS A 184 6.53 -19.29 -12.13
N CYS A 185 5.55 -18.52 -11.65
CA CYS A 185 4.23 -19.02 -11.33
C CYS A 185 3.31 -19.22 -12.55
N ALA A 186 3.73 -18.92 -13.79
CA ALA A 186 2.89 -19.24 -14.95
C ALA A 186 2.76 -20.76 -15.12
N ARG A 187 1.65 -21.22 -15.70
CA ARG A 187 1.27 -22.64 -15.77
C ARG A 187 2.36 -23.51 -16.36
N GLN A 188 3.08 -23.04 -17.38
CA GLN A 188 4.10 -23.79 -18.12
C GLN A 188 5.47 -23.86 -17.42
N HIS A 189 5.58 -23.35 -16.20
CA HIS A 189 6.84 -23.25 -15.46
C HIS A 189 6.80 -24.07 -14.17
N LEU A 190 7.05 -23.46 -13.00
CA LEU A 190 7.10 -24.17 -11.72
C LEU A 190 5.85 -25.03 -11.45
N PRO A 191 4.60 -24.56 -11.65
CA PRO A 191 3.41 -25.39 -11.47
C PRO A 191 3.40 -26.64 -12.35
N PHE A 192 3.84 -26.55 -13.61
CA PHE A 192 3.94 -27.70 -14.50
C PHE A 192 5.00 -28.70 -14.03
N GLU A 193 6.18 -28.22 -13.63
CA GLU A 193 7.25 -29.08 -13.11
C GLU A 193 6.80 -29.80 -11.82
N VAL A 194 6.01 -29.16 -10.94
CA VAL A 194 5.41 -29.83 -9.77
C VAL A 194 4.38 -30.90 -10.19
N ALA A 195 3.46 -30.57 -11.11
CA ALA A 195 2.46 -31.53 -11.59
C ALA A 195 3.10 -32.75 -12.27
N ALA A 196 4.21 -32.55 -12.98
CA ALA A 196 4.97 -33.63 -13.62
C ALA A 196 5.62 -34.57 -12.62
N LEU A 197 6.04 -34.07 -11.45
CA LEU A 197 6.62 -34.88 -10.37
C LEU A 197 5.55 -35.58 -9.52
N ASN A 198 4.38 -34.94 -9.34
CA ASN A 198 3.28 -35.50 -8.56
C ASN A 198 1.92 -35.05 -9.11
N ALA A 199 1.36 -35.88 -10.00
CA ALA A 199 0.09 -35.61 -10.68
C ALA A 199 -1.15 -35.71 -9.77
N ASN A 200 -1.00 -36.20 -8.53
CA ASN A 200 -2.10 -36.33 -7.56
C ASN A 200 -2.35 -35.04 -6.78
N LEU A 201 -1.48 -34.02 -6.92
CA LEU A 201 -1.63 -32.77 -6.22
C LEU A 201 -2.62 -31.85 -6.93
N GLU A 202 -3.60 -31.33 -6.18
CA GLU A 202 -4.48 -30.28 -6.66
C GLU A 202 -3.75 -28.93 -6.59
N LEU A 203 -3.40 -28.37 -7.74
CA LEU A 203 -2.63 -27.14 -7.84
C LEU A 203 -3.52 -25.94 -8.14
N MET A 204 -3.13 -24.75 -7.69
CA MET A 204 -3.77 -23.48 -8.08
C MET A 204 -2.73 -22.38 -8.22
N ILE A 205 -2.96 -21.48 -9.16
CA ILE A 205 -2.12 -20.30 -9.38
C ILE A 205 -2.92 -19.03 -9.08
N VAL A 206 -2.28 -18.08 -8.40
CA VAL A 206 -2.79 -16.76 -8.07
C VAL A 206 -1.78 -15.73 -8.54
N GLN A 207 -2.04 -15.15 -9.72
CA GLN A 207 -1.28 -14.02 -10.24
C GLN A 207 -1.85 -12.70 -9.71
N GLN A 208 -1.08 -11.62 -9.82
CA GLN A 208 -1.45 -10.33 -9.23
C GLN A 208 -1.19 -9.18 -10.18
N ASN A 209 -2.07 -8.17 -10.15
CA ASN A 209 -1.86 -6.87 -10.79
C ASN A 209 -1.41 -6.96 -12.27
N SER A 210 -2.13 -7.76 -13.06
CA SER A 210 -1.87 -7.90 -14.50
C SER A 210 -2.08 -6.59 -15.24
N ASP A 211 -1.05 -6.14 -15.96
CA ASP A 211 -1.08 -4.93 -16.78
C ASP A 211 -2.22 -4.89 -17.80
N ALA A 212 -2.47 -6.01 -18.48
CA ALA A 212 -3.50 -6.08 -19.51
C ALA A 212 -4.91 -5.98 -18.91
N LEU A 213 -5.14 -6.69 -17.80
CA LEU A 213 -6.43 -6.66 -17.11
C LEU A 213 -6.68 -5.30 -16.46
N GLU A 214 -5.69 -4.73 -15.77
CA GLU A 214 -5.86 -3.42 -15.14
C GLU A 214 -6.19 -2.34 -16.17
N LYS A 215 -5.51 -2.29 -17.33
CA LYS A 215 -5.86 -1.35 -18.42
C LYS A 215 -7.30 -1.53 -18.90
N LYS A 216 -7.73 -2.79 -19.08
CA LYS A 216 -9.07 -3.14 -19.57
C LYS A 216 -10.18 -2.83 -18.56
N PHE A 217 -9.88 -2.96 -17.26
CA PHE A 217 -10.87 -2.89 -16.18
C PHE A 217 -10.72 -1.67 -15.27
N LEU A 218 -9.81 -0.73 -15.55
CA LEU A 218 -9.58 0.48 -14.75
C LEU A 218 -10.87 1.25 -14.43
N ALA A 219 -11.76 1.41 -15.42
CA ALA A 219 -13.05 2.08 -15.21
C ALA A 219 -14.02 1.27 -14.34
N LYS A 220 -13.97 -0.07 -14.39
CA LYS A 220 -14.79 -0.95 -13.55
C LYS A 220 -14.25 -1.03 -12.11
N ARG A 221 -12.97 -0.76 -11.92
CA ARG A 221 -12.32 -0.71 -10.59
C ARG A 221 -12.90 0.38 -9.69
N ILE A 222 -13.50 1.41 -10.27
CA ILE A 222 -14.26 2.46 -9.57
C ILE A 222 -15.37 1.84 -8.69
N GLN A 223 -15.98 0.74 -9.14
CA GLN A 223 -17.16 0.16 -8.50
C GLN A 223 -16.82 -1.05 -7.59
N SER A 224 -15.55 -1.46 -7.51
CA SER A 224 -15.17 -2.69 -6.81
C SER A 224 -13.75 -2.62 -6.27
N LYS A 225 -13.62 -2.82 -4.95
CA LYS A 225 -12.37 -2.64 -4.19
C LYS A 225 -11.23 -3.54 -4.67
N ASP A 226 -11.53 -4.82 -4.91
CA ASP A 226 -10.58 -5.79 -5.47
C ASP A 226 -11.32 -6.52 -6.62
N LEU A 227 -10.72 -6.59 -7.81
CA LEU A 227 -11.27 -7.36 -8.92
C LEU A 227 -10.54 -8.70 -9.00
N ILE A 228 -11.32 -9.78 -8.93
CA ILE A 228 -10.81 -11.15 -9.03
C ILE A 228 -11.20 -11.66 -10.41
N PHE A 229 -10.23 -12.27 -11.08
CA PHE A 229 -10.42 -12.93 -12.35
C PHE A 229 -10.03 -14.39 -12.22
N CYS A 230 -10.68 -15.24 -13.01
CA CYS A 230 -10.31 -16.63 -13.15
C CYS A 230 -10.33 -17.05 -14.62
N ASP A 231 -9.56 -18.10 -14.91
CA ASP A 231 -9.69 -18.85 -16.14
C ASP A 231 -10.64 -20.02 -15.88
N LEU A 232 -11.83 -19.96 -16.49
CA LEU A 232 -12.83 -21.03 -16.42
C LEU A 232 -12.63 -22.10 -17.50
N SER A 233 -11.62 -21.98 -18.36
CA SER A 233 -11.24 -23.11 -19.20
C SER A 233 -10.86 -24.26 -18.26
N LYS A 234 -11.25 -25.50 -18.60
CA LYS A 234 -10.89 -26.72 -17.87
C LYS A 234 -9.38 -27.02 -17.94
N ALA A 235 -8.53 -25.99 -17.87
CA ALA A 235 -7.11 -26.13 -17.73
C ALA A 235 -6.82 -26.92 -16.45
N GLN A 236 -5.82 -27.79 -16.52
CA GLN A 236 -5.46 -28.72 -15.44
C GLN A 236 -5.10 -28.00 -14.14
N ILE A 237 -4.69 -26.73 -14.21
CA ILE A 237 -4.37 -25.90 -13.05
C ILE A 237 -5.24 -24.62 -13.10
N PRO A 238 -6.21 -24.46 -12.18
CA PRO A 238 -6.95 -23.22 -12.00
C PRO A 238 -6.02 -22.01 -11.84
N LEU A 239 -6.31 -20.94 -12.60
CA LEU A 239 -5.56 -19.69 -12.56
C LEU A 239 -6.48 -18.55 -12.17
N PHE A 240 -6.10 -17.84 -11.13
CA PHE A 240 -6.73 -16.60 -10.71
C PHE A 240 -5.77 -15.42 -10.92
N CYS A 241 -6.32 -14.23 -11.15
CA CYS A 241 -5.58 -12.98 -11.07
C CYS A 241 -6.34 -11.99 -10.20
N ILE A 242 -5.65 -11.33 -9.27
CA ILE A 242 -6.25 -10.34 -8.37
C ILE A 242 -5.67 -8.97 -8.67
N LEU A 243 -6.53 -8.01 -9.00
CA LEU A 243 -6.17 -6.60 -9.16
C LEU A 243 -6.47 -5.86 -7.85
N HIS A 244 -5.42 -5.48 -7.15
CA HIS A 244 -5.53 -4.83 -5.83
C HIS A 244 -4.56 -3.66 -5.64
N THR A 245 -3.65 -3.42 -6.59
CA THR A 245 -2.70 -2.28 -6.62
C THR A 245 -2.83 -1.51 -7.95
N PRO A 246 -2.70 -0.17 -7.97
CA PRO A 246 -2.70 0.58 -9.22
C PRO A 246 -1.49 0.20 -10.09
N LEU A 247 -1.68 0.17 -11.40
CA LEU A 247 -0.62 -0.21 -12.34
C LEU A 247 0.64 0.65 -12.20
N TRP A 248 0.46 1.97 -12.07
CA TRP A 248 1.59 2.89 -11.93
C TRP A 248 2.39 2.63 -10.64
N VAL A 249 1.74 2.21 -9.54
CA VAL A 249 2.41 1.89 -8.27
C VAL A 249 3.27 0.62 -8.38
N LYS A 250 2.76 -0.43 -9.06
CA LYS A 250 3.54 -1.65 -9.36
C LYS A 250 4.86 -1.29 -10.06
N TRP A 251 4.76 -0.39 -11.01
CA TRP A 251 5.87 -0.02 -11.86
C TRP A 251 6.79 1.02 -11.20
N GLN A 252 6.25 1.94 -10.41
CA GLN A 252 7.05 2.83 -9.57
C GLN A 252 7.90 2.04 -8.58
N SER A 253 7.33 1.02 -7.93
CA SER A 253 8.11 0.21 -6.99
C SER A 253 9.26 -0.54 -7.68
N TYR A 254 9.12 -0.88 -8.96
CA TYR A 254 10.21 -1.43 -9.77
C TYR A 254 11.31 -0.41 -10.07
N LEU A 255 10.97 0.85 -10.37
CA LEU A 255 11.94 1.94 -10.52
C LEU A 255 12.70 2.17 -9.23
N ASP A 256 11.98 2.31 -8.12
CA ASP A 256 12.57 2.53 -6.80
C ASP A 256 13.57 1.43 -6.45
N ALA A 257 13.20 0.16 -6.69
CA ALA A 257 14.09 -0.99 -6.50
C ALA A 257 15.31 -0.98 -7.43
N HIS A 258 15.16 -0.54 -8.69
CA HIS A 258 16.30 -0.42 -9.62
C HIS A 258 17.29 0.65 -9.18
N ILE A 259 16.81 1.75 -8.64
CA ILE A 259 17.64 2.82 -8.08
C ILE A 259 18.43 2.27 -6.89
N ILE A 260 17.76 1.63 -5.93
CA ILE A 260 18.40 1.01 -4.76
C ILE A 260 19.46 -0.03 -5.16
N GLN A 261 19.20 -0.83 -6.19
CA GLN A 261 20.12 -1.88 -6.65
C GLN A 261 21.41 -1.37 -7.29
N ARG A 262 21.40 -0.15 -7.85
CA ARG A 262 22.52 0.39 -8.62
C ARG A 262 23.63 1.03 -7.79
N ASP A 263 23.45 1.17 -6.47
CA ASP A 263 24.47 1.75 -5.57
C ASP A 263 24.98 3.14 -6.02
N ASP A 264 24.14 3.92 -6.73
CA ASP A 264 24.29 5.38 -6.68
C ASP A 264 23.94 5.77 -5.26
N THR A 265 24.88 6.35 -4.53
CA THR A 265 24.81 6.72 -3.11
C THR A 265 23.69 7.72 -2.76
N SER A 266 22.77 7.99 -3.68
CA SER A 266 21.58 8.77 -3.40
C SER A 266 20.51 7.85 -2.83
N PRO A 267 20.17 7.92 -1.52
CA PRO A 267 18.91 7.37 -1.03
C PRO A 267 17.77 7.84 -1.95
N LEU A 268 16.70 7.04 -2.07
CA LEU A 268 15.47 7.45 -2.78
C LEU A 268 15.20 8.92 -2.48
N ASP A 269 15.34 9.79 -3.50
CA ASP A 269 15.32 11.22 -3.24
C ASP A 269 13.89 11.61 -2.84
N ALA A 270 13.70 11.78 -1.53
CA ALA A 270 12.41 12.13 -0.96
C ALA A 270 11.94 13.49 -1.48
N GLN A 271 12.87 14.39 -1.81
CA GLN A 271 12.61 15.67 -2.45
C GLN A 271 11.99 15.45 -3.84
N GLU A 272 12.61 14.62 -4.67
CA GLU A 272 12.13 14.31 -6.02
C GLU A 272 10.76 13.62 -5.98
N GLN A 273 10.57 12.62 -5.11
CA GLN A 273 9.31 11.89 -5.01
C GLN A 273 8.15 12.78 -4.55
N ILE A 274 8.37 13.64 -3.56
CA ILE A 274 7.34 14.59 -3.11
C ILE A 274 7.08 15.64 -4.19
N SER A 275 8.12 16.15 -4.85
CA SER A 275 7.97 17.08 -5.97
C SER A 275 7.14 16.49 -7.10
N TRP A 276 7.37 15.21 -7.43
CA TRP A 276 6.56 14.47 -8.39
C TRP A 276 5.10 14.34 -7.92
N CYS A 277 4.86 13.97 -6.67
CA CYS A 277 3.52 13.88 -6.10
C CYS A 277 2.79 15.23 -6.14
N LEU A 278 3.47 16.33 -5.81
CA LEU A 278 2.92 17.69 -5.85
C LEU A 278 2.59 18.12 -7.28
N ARG A 279 3.52 18.00 -8.22
CA ARG A 279 3.28 18.30 -9.64
C ARG A 279 2.07 17.52 -10.16
N THR A 280 1.98 16.26 -9.81
CA THR A 280 0.90 15.36 -10.18
C THR A 280 -0.45 15.79 -9.58
N LEU A 281 -0.48 16.15 -8.29
CA LEU A 281 -1.69 16.67 -7.64
C LEU A 281 -2.13 18.01 -8.22
N LEU A 282 -1.18 18.91 -8.48
CA LEU A 282 -1.45 20.21 -9.09
C LEU A 282 -2.05 20.04 -10.50
N ASP A 283 -1.46 19.19 -11.34
CA ASP A 283 -2.01 18.84 -12.66
C ASP A 283 -3.43 18.24 -12.56
N PHE A 284 -3.69 17.42 -11.55
CA PHE A 284 -5.03 16.84 -11.33
C PHE A 284 -6.05 17.91 -10.93
N LEU A 285 -5.66 18.80 -10.01
CA LEU A 285 -6.50 19.82 -9.41
C LEU A 285 -6.69 21.05 -10.30
N GLU A 286 -5.89 21.20 -11.36
CA GLU A 286 -6.01 22.28 -12.33
C GLU A 286 -7.44 22.40 -12.87
N ASP A 287 -8.02 23.58 -12.69
CA ASP A 287 -9.37 23.92 -13.13
C ASP A 287 -9.46 25.42 -13.40
N SER A 288 -9.63 25.80 -14.66
CA SER A 288 -9.69 27.20 -15.12
C SER A 288 -10.72 28.08 -14.40
N ARG A 289 -11.71 27.49 -13.72
CA ARG A 289 -12.76 28.22 -13.00
C ARG A 289 -12.35 28.66 -11.60
N TYR A 290 -11.24 28.13 -11.07
CA TYR A 290 -10.79 28.35 -9.71
C TYR A 290 -9.33 28.79 -9.72
N ALA A 291 -9.07 30.01 -9.24
CA ALA A 291 -7.71 30.46 -9.03
C ALA A 291 -7.05 29.69 -7.87
N THR A 292 -5.81 29.24 -8.08
CA THR A 292 -5.01 28.64 -7.02
C THR A 292 -4.44 29.74 -6.12
N PRO A 293 -4.52 29.63 -4.77
CA PRO A 293 -4.06 30.69 -3.87
C PRO A 293 -2.56 30.97 -3.95
N VAL A 294 -1.77 29.95 -4.27
CA VAL A 294 -0.30 30.01 -4.32
C VAL A 294 0.18 29.51 -5.69
N PRO A 295 1.13 30.20 -6.35
CA PRO A 295 1.70 29.76 -7.62
C PRO A 295 2.36 28.37 -7.54
N ARG A 296 2.38 27.67 -8.68
CA ARG A 296 2.94 26.31 -8.79
C ARG A 296 4.40 26.26 -8.35
N GLU A 297 5.18 27.23 -8.77
CA GLU A 297 6.63 27.34 -8.52
C GLU A 297 6.88 27.48 -7.02
N GLU A 298 6.08 28.28 -6.34
CA GLU A 298 6.17 28.48 -4.89
C GLU A 298 5.76 27.23 -4.10
N VAL A 299 4.75 26.49 -4.56
CA VAL A 299 4.38 25.20 -3.95
C VAL A 299 5.50 24.16 -4.10
N LEU A 300 6.29 24.23 -5.17
CA LEU A 300 7.38 23.28 -5.44
C LEU A 300 8.71 23.69 -4.80
N ASP A 301 8.84 24.93 -4.35
CA ASP A 301 10.00 25.44 -3.63
C ASP A 301 9.95 25.05 -2.15
N LEU A 302 10.33 23.81 -1.85
CA LEU A 302 10.29 23.25 -0.49
C LEU A 302 11.52 22.40 -0.20
N SER A 303 11.78 22.14 1.08
CA SER A 303 12.81 21.18 1.52
C SER A 303 12.16 19.96 2.19
N VAL A 304 12.52 18.76 1.73
CA VAL A 304 12.17 17.49 2.36
C VAL A 304 13.34 17.00 3.20
N LEU A 305 13.04 16.58 4.43
CA LEU A 305 14.00 16.02 5.38
C LEU A 305 13.50 14.65 5.82
N SER A 306 14.23 13.60 5.44
CA SER A 306 14.04 12.23 5.88
C SER A 306 14.86 11.95 7.14
N SER A 307 14.40 11.04 7.99
CA SER A 307 15.16 10.58 9.17
C SER A 307 16.51 9.93 8.83
N HIS A 308 16.77 9.67 7.55
CA HIS A 308 18.05 9.16 7.05
C HIS A 308 19.02 10.27 6.63
N ASP A 309 18.57 11.53 6.56
CA ASP A 309 19.40 12.66 6.15
C ASP A 309 20.26 13.13 7.33
N GLU A 310 21.51 13.49 7.05
CA GLU A 310 22.45 14.00 8.08
C GLU A 310 21.89 15.26 8.77
N ASP A 311 21.27 16.15 7.98
CA ASP A 311 20.75 17.44 8.45
C ASP A 311 19.38 17.35 9.16
N PHE A 312 18.79 16.15 9.27
CA PHE A 312 17.46 15.98 9.87
C PHE A 312 17.43 16.45 11.32
N PHE A 313 18.40 16.01 12.13
CA PHE A 313 18.46 16.36 13.55
C PHE A 313 18.87 17.82 13.76
N GLU A 314 19.75 18.36 12.92
CA GLU A 314 20.10 19.78 12.95
C GLU A 314 18.87 20.64 12.67
N SER A 315 18.16 20.35 11.58
CA SER A 315 16.91 21.03 11.20
C SER A 315 15.83 20.93 12.28
N LEU A 316 15.72 19.79 12.96
CA LEU A 316 14.78 19.59 14.07
C LEU A 316 15.20 20.38 15.34
N SER A 317 16.50 20.54 15.57
CA SER A 317 17.05 21.29 16.70
C SER A 317 16.89 22.80 16.55
N ALA A 318 16.93 23.30 15.30
CA ALA A 318 16.69 24.71 14.95
C ALA A 318 15.23 25.17 15.11
N LEU A 319 14.29 24.24 15.34
CA LEU A 319 12.88 24.57 15.55
C LEU A 319 12.63 25.14 16.95
N ASN A 320 11.65 26.04 17.06
CA ASN A 320 11.20 26.48 18.38
C ASN A 320 10.51 25.34 19.14
N LYS A 321 10.37 25.47 20.46
CA LYS A 321 9.82 24.42 21.34
C LYS A 321 8.44 23.92 20.90
N LYS A 322 7.58 24.80 20.40
CA LYS A 322 6.21 24.46 19.96
C LYS A 322 6.23 23.69 18.65
N GLU A 323 7.00 24.15 17.66
CA GLU A 323 7.22 23.50 16.37
C GLU A 323 7.85 22.12 16.55
N LYS A 324 8.91 22.01 17.36
CA LYS A 324 9.60 20.74 17.62
C LYS A 324 8.66 19.71 18.26
N LYS A 325 7.91 20.11 19.29
CA LYS A 325 6.93 19.23 19.94
C LYS A 325 5.86 18.77 18.95
N TRP A 326 5.38 19.68 18.10
CA TRP A 326 4.44 19.36 17.04
C TRP A 326 5.04 18.33 16.07
N VAL A 327 6.17 18.63 15.45
CA VAL A 327 6.84 17.74 14.47
C VAL A 327 7.07 16.34 15.05
N LEU A 328 7.53 16.24 16.29
CA LEU A 328 7.74 14.94 16.94
C LEU A 328 6.43 14.16 17.15
N SER A 329 5.36 14.80 17.64
CA SER A 329 4.03 14.18 17.74
C SER A 329 3.51 13.72 16.36
N GLN A 330 3.74 14.53 15.33
CA GLN A 330 3.33 14.23 13.96
C GLN A 330 4.03 13.02 13.38
N LEU A 331 5.35 12.94 13.55
CA LEU A 331 6.16 11.81 13.09
C LEU A 331 5.80 10.52 13.85
N GLU A 332 5.46 10.61 15.13
CA GLU A 332 5.01 9.46 15.91
C GLU A 332 3.65 8.93 15.42
N VAL A 333 2.68 9.83 15.22
CA VAL A 333 1.29 9.46 14.88
C VAL A 333 1.13 9.10 13.41
N SER A 334 1.76 9.87 12.51
CA SER A 334 1.50 9.84 11.07
C SER A 334 2.71 9.55 10.19
N ARG A 335 3.93 9.49 10.75
CA ARG A 335 5.20 9.32 10.03
C ARG A 335 5.58 10.48 9.10
N VAL A 336 4.76 11.53 9.10
CA VAL A 336 4.90 12.73 8.27
C VAL A 336 4.66 13.96 9.15
N ALA A 337 5.46 15.01 9.01
CA ALA A 337 5.19 16.30 9.64
C ALA A 337 5.43 17.45 8.67
N ILE A 338 4.60 18.49 8.77
CA ILE A 338 4.59 19.60 7.83
C ILE A 338 4.75 20.92 8.58
N LEU A 339 5.67 21.76 8.11
CA LEU A 339 5.80 23.17 8.49
C LEU A 339 5.75 24.02 7.22
N ALA A 340 4.53 24.26 6.72
CA ALA A 340 4.30 24.94 5.44
C ALA A 340 4.87 26.37 5.41
N HIS A 341 4.78 27.11 6.52
CA HIS A 341 5.35 28.46 6.65
C HIS A 341 6.89 28.50 6.55
N ARG A 342 7.56 27.37 6.79
CA ARG A 342 9.01 27.21 6.56
C ARG A 342 9.33 26.48 5.26
N ARG A 343 8.30 26.13 4.48
CA ARG A 343 8.37 25.28 3.29
C ARG A 343 9.12 23.96 3.56
N ARG A 344 8.88 23.33 4.73
CA ARG A 344 9.55 22.08 5.13
C ARG A 344 8.60 20.91 5.34
N ILE A 345 9.07 19.73 4.95
CA ILE A 345 8.43 18.43 5.20
C ILE A 345 9.42 17.54 5.92
N PHE A 346 8.96 16.86 6.97
CA PHE A 346 9.74 15.85 7.69
C PHE A 346 9.10 14.47 7.49
N LEU A 347 9.92 13.48 7.17
CA LEU A 347 9.52 12.08 6.99
C LEU A 347 10.30 11.19 7.94
N SER A 348 9.62 10.24 8.60
CA SER A 348 10.31 9.18 9.36
C SER A 348 10.58 7.93 8.52
N GLU A 349 10.01 7.84 7.32
CA GLU A 349 10.23 6.77 6.36
C GLU A 349 9.94 7.27 4.94
N ILE A 350 10.75 6.86 3.97
CA ILE A 350 10.53 7.17 2.55
C ILE A 350 9.71 6.03 1.94
N SER A 351 8.48 6.33 1.54
CA SER A 351 7.62 5.40 0.81
C SER A 351 6.66 6.18 -0.09
N VAL A 352 6.19 5.58 -1.18
CA VAL A 352 5.17 6.18 -2.06
C VAL A 352 3.95 6.70 -1.26
N ASN A 353 3.53 5.98 -0.21
CA ASN A 353 2.40 6.40 0.61
C ASN A 353 2.72 7.58 1.52
N SER A 354 3.93 7.60 2.10
CA SER A 354 4.41 8.69 2.96
C SER A 354 4.61 9.96 2.13
N CYS A 355 5.24 9.86 0.96
CA CYS A 355 5.42 10.96 0.02
C CYS A 355 4.08 11.50 -0.50
N ALA A 356 3.15 10.62 -0.90
CA ALA A 356 1.82 11.03 -1.34
C ALA A 356 1.01 11.72 -0.23
N GLN A 357 1.11 11.22 1.01
CA GLN A 357 0.47 11.87 2.16
C GLN A 357 1.08 13.24 2.45
N ALA A 358 2.41 13.31 2.45
CA ALA A 358 3.16 14.54 2.72
C ALA A 358 2.89 15.61 1.67
N ALA A 359 2.90 15.26 0.39
CA ALA A 359 2.53 16.15 -0.70
C ALA A 359 1.11 16.70 -0.52
N GLY A 360 0.11 15.84 -0.25
CA GLY A 360 -1.25 16.28 -0.01
C GLY A 360 -1.40 17.16 1.24
N ALA A 361 -0.69 16.82 2.32
CA ALA A 361 -0.69 17.58 3.56
C ALA A 361 -0.05 18.97 3.39
N TYR A 362 1.09 19.02 2.71
CA TYR A 362 1.80 20.25 2.38
C TYR A 362 0.96 21.15 1.48
N LEU A 363 0.43 20.60 0.38
CA LEU A 363 -0.43 21.35 -0.54
C LEU A 363 -1.63 21.98 0.19
N TYR A 364 -2.31 21.20 1.02
CA TYR A 364 -3.44 21.71 1.79
C TYR A 364 -3.02 22.79 2.79
N ALA A 365 -1.93 22.58 3.53
CA ALA A 365 -1.41 23.57 4.47
C ALA A 365 -1.01 24.89 3.79
N THR A 366 -0.35 24.79 2.63
CA THR A 366 0.11 25.94 1.85
C THR A 366 -1.06 26.73 1.27
N TRP A 367 -2.05 26.06 0.66
CA TRP A 367 -3.20 26.74 0.06
C TRP A 367 -4.21 27.32 1.07
N THR A 368 -4.20 26.82 2.30
CA THR A 368 -5.02 27.36 3.39
C THR A 368 -4.26 28.27 4.35
N ASN A 369 -2.99 28.58 4.03
CA ASN A 369 -2.11 29.40 4.87
C ASN A 369 -2.04 28.93 6.34
N MET A 370 -2.01 27.61 6.56
CA MET A 370 -1.90 27.04 7.90
C MET A 370 -0.50 27.23 8.45
N SER A 371 -0.38 27.97 9.56
CA SER A 371 0.89 28.32 10.26
C SER A 371 1.58 27.16 11.00
N GLY A 372 1.35 25.92 10.57
CA GLY A 372 2.11 24.74 10.97
C GLY A 372 1.60 24.00 12.21
N VAL A 373 1.04 24.67 13.22
CA VAL A 373 0.52 24.00 14.43
C VAL A 373 -0.99 24.04 14.45
N THR A 374 -1.65 22.89 14.26
CA THR A 374 -3.12 22.75 14.42
C THR A 374 -3.43 22.14 15.78
N PRO A 375 -3.76 22.95 16.81
CA PRO A 375 -3.91 22.44 18.16
C PRO A 375 -5.27 21.76 18.39
N GLU A 376 -6.30 22.05 17.59
CA GLU A 376 -7.65 21.58 17.86
C GLU A 376 -8.03 20.33 17.08
N PHE A 377 -8.78 19.45 17.77
CA PHE A 377 -9.18 18.13 17.28
C PHE A 377 -9.86 18.15 15.90
N PHE A 378 -10.78 19.09 15.63
CA PHE A 378 -11.51 19.13 14.36
C PHE A 378 -10.67 19.63 13.20
N GLN A 379 -9.86 20.67 13.41
CA GLN A 379 -8.89 21.14 12.41
C GLN A 379 -7.91 20.01 12.07
N ARG A 380 -7.47 19.29 13.08
CA ARG A 380 -6.60 18.13 12.94
C ARG A 380 -7.24 16.99 12.14
N ALA A 381 -8.49 16.65 12.45
CA ALA A 381 -9.22 15.62 11.73
C ALA A 381 -9.50 16.03 10.28
N LEU A 382 -9.81 17.31 10.01
CA LEU A 382 -9.98 17.83 8.66
C LEU A 382 -8.66 17.78 7.88
N PHE A 383 -7.57 18.24 8.49
CA PHE A 383 -6.23 18.17 7.90
C PHE A 383 -5.87 16.75 7.47
N GLU A 384 -6.07 15.76 8.35
CA GLU A 384 -5.83 14.36 8.01
C GLU A 384 -6.80 13.87 6.92
N SER A 385 -8.08 14.28 6.96
CA SER A 385 -9.07 13.88 5.95
C SER A 385 -8.62 14.31 4.55
N ILE A 386 -8.24 15.57 4.39
CA ILE A 386 -7.83 16.13 3.11
C ILE A 386 -6.48 15.54 2.66
N SER A 387 -5.50 15.48 3.55
CA SER A 387 -4.20 14.87 3.27
C SER A 387 -4.34 13.40 2.80
N PHE A 388 -5.15 12.61 3.50
CA PHE A 388 -5.37 11.20 3.15
C PHE A 388 -6.17 11.08 1.85
N LEU A 389 -7.20 11.91 1.64
CA LEU A 389 -7.98 11.92 0.39
C LEU A 389 -7.09 12.21 -0.83
N LEU A 390 -6.24 13.24 -0.76
CA LEU A 390 -5.29 13.57 -1.84
C LEU A 390 -4.31 12.42 -2.10
N SER A 391 -3.81 11.77 -1.04
CA SER A 391 -2.96 10.59 -1.22
C SER A 391 -3.68 9.42 -1.89
N LYS A 392 -5.01 9.28 -1.72
CA LYS A 392 -5.84 8.26 -2.40
C LYS A 392 -6.10 8.59 -3.86
N ILE A 393 -6.18 9.87 -4.21
CA ILE A 393 -6.29 10.30 -5.62
C ILE A 393 -5.09 9.80 -6.41
N LEU A 394 -3.89 9.90 -5.81
CA LEU A 394 -2.67 9.30 -6.34
C LEU A 394 -2.76 7.77 -6.27
N ASN A 395 -2.81 7.19 -5.06
CA ASN A 395 -2.79 5.76 -4.79
C ASN A 395 -4.13 5.27 -4.18
N HIS A 396 -5.07 4.89 -5.03
CA HIS A 396 -6.42 4.49 -4.61
C HIS A 396 -6.49 3.17 -3.84
N SER A 397 -5.41 2.38 -3.86
CA SER A 397 -5.32 1.15 -3.08
C SER A 397 -5.00 1.38 -1.61
N ARG A 398 -4.70 2.62 -1.21
CA ARG A 398 -4.52 2.99 0.19
C ARG A 398 -5.85 2.83 0.93
N LYS A 399 -5.82 2.16 2.09
CA LYS A 399 -6.99 1.88 2.93
C LYS A 399 -6.70 2.29 4.36
N SER A 400 -7.68 2.88 5.03
CA SER A 400 -7.70 3.02 6.48
C SER A 400 -8.49 1.89 7.12
N LYS A 401 -8.41 1.76 8.46
CA LYS A 401 -9.26 0.83 9.20
C LYS A 401 -10.68 1.40 9.25
N THR A 402 -11.66 0.62 8.81
CA THR A 402 -13.09 0.91 8.96
C THR A 402 -13.52 0.90 10.42
N TRP A 403 -14.65 1.52 10.73
CA TRP A 403 -15.23 1.47 12.08
C TRP A 403 -15.57 0.04 12.52
N LYS A 404 -15.96 -0.83 11.60
CA LYS A 404 -16.20 -2.26 11.87
C LYS A 404 -14.91 -2.97 12.27
N GLU A 405 -13.81 -2.69 11.58
CA GLU A 405 -12.49 -3.24 11.94
C GLU A 405 -12.03 -2.72 13.30
N TRP A 406 -12.17 -1.42 13.58
CA TRP A 406 -11.83 -0.86 14.90
C TRP A 406 -12.64 -1.52 16.02
N ARG A 407 -13.94 -1.76 15.83
CA ARG A 407 -14.76 -2.51 16.80
C ARG A 407 -14.24 -3.94 16.98
N SER A 408 -13.88 -4.62 15.90
CA SER A 408 -13.29 -5.97 15.98
C SER A 408 -11.97 -5.96 16.75
N VAL A 409 -11.13 -4.95 16.56
CA VAL A 409 -9.89 -4.80 17.34
C VAL A 409 -10.22 -4.54 18.81
N ALA A 410 -11.20 -3.67 19.11
CA ALA A 410 -11.63 -3.38 20.48
C ALA A 410 -12.16 -4.62 21.23
N HIS A 411 -12.87 -5.51 20.50
CA HIS A 411 -13.34 -6.78 21.06
C HIS A 411 -12.19 -7.75 21.36
N ALA A 412 -11.17 -7.79 20.49
CA ALA A 412 -9.99 -8.66 20.69
C ALA A 412 -9.01 -8.10 21.72
N HIS A 413 -8.89 -6.77 21.81
CA HIS A 413 -7.95 -6.07 22.67
C HIS A 413 -8.56 -4.76 23.18
N ARG A 414 -8.88 -4.71 24.47
CA ARG A 414 -9.43 -3.51 25.10
C ARG A 414 -8.28 -2.55 25.43
N SER A 415 -8.20 -1.45 24.69
CA SER A 415 -7.27 -0.35 24.97
C SER A 415 -8.04 0.97 25.12
N PRO A 416 -7.64 1.86 26.06
CA PRO A 416 -8.16 3.22 26.17
C PRO A 416 -8.03 4.00 24.84
N GLU A 417 -6.95 3.82 24.10
CA GLU A 417 -6.73 4.44 22.78
C GLU A 417 -7.80 4.02 21.77
N ILE A 418 -8.07 2.72 21.66
CA ILE A 418 -9.08 2.19 20.72
C ILE A 418 -10.47 2.70 21.10
N THR A 419 -10.75 2.81 22.40
CA THR A 419 -12.00 3.36 22.90
C THR A 419 -12.15 4.83 22.52
N ALA A 420 -11.08 5.63 22.64
CA ALA A 420 -11.05 7.02 22.21
C ALA A 420 -11.29 7.17 20.70
N ILE A 421 -10.66 6.33 19.87
CA ILE A 421 -10.88 6.27 18.41
C ILE A 421 -12.34 5.93 18.08
N LEU A 422 -12.94 4.96 18.76
CA LEU A 422 -14.34 4.60 18.50
C LEU A 422 -15.31 5.70 18.92
N LYS A 423 -15.04 6.41 20.02
CA LYS A 423 -15.84 7.56 20.45
C LYS A 423 -15.82 8.69 19.41
N SER A 424 -14.66 8.95 18.78
CA SER A 424 -14.57 10.03 17.79
C SER A 424 -15.44 9.82 16.56
N SER A 425 -15.86 8.59 16.24
CA SER A 425 -16.80 8.32 15.13
C SER A 425 -18.17 9.00 15.30
N ASN A 426 -18.56 9.33 16.54
CA ASN A 426 -19.81 10.01 16.88
C ASN A 426 -19.72 11.54 16.92
N PHE A 427 -18.60 12.13 16.47
CA PHE A 427 -18.32 13.56 16.60
C PHE A 427 -19.46 14.50 16.19
N SER A 428 -20.21 14.14 15.13
CA SER A 428 -21.33 14.93 14.61
C SER A 428 -22.53 14.97 15.56
N ARG A 429 -22.77 13.90 16.33
CA ARG A 429 -23.83 13.82 17.34
C ARG A 429 -23.42 14.50 18.64
N ASP A 430 -22.15 14.41 18.98
CA ASP A 430 -21.61 14.88 20.26
C ASP A 430 -21.20 16.36 20.24
N TRP A 431 -21.50 17.10 19.18
CA TRP A 431 -21.07 18.50 19.03
C TRP A 431 -21.57 19.43 20.16
N THR A 432 -22.83 19.25 20.58
CA THR A 432 -23.43 19.99 21.70
C THR A 432 -22.68 19.73 23.01
N HIS A 433 -22.10 18.54 23.18
CA HIS A 433 -21.30 18.12 24.33
C HIS A 433 -19.80 18.01 24.01
N ARG A 434 -19.30 18.72 22.99
CA ARG A 434 -17.93 18.56 22.47
C ARG A 434 -16.84 18.66 23.54
N LYS A 435 -16.97 19.54 24.52
CA LYS A 435 -15.99 19.67 25.61
C LYS A 435 -15.86 18.37 26.42
N SER A 436 -16.99 17.72 26.70
CA SER A 436 -17.02 16.43 27.41
C SER A 436 -16.46 15.31 26.55
N MET A 437 -16.87 15.26 25.27
CA MET A 437 -16.37 14.28 24.31
C MET A 437 -14.84 14.38 24.17
N LEU A 438 -14.31 15.60 23.99
CA LEU A 438 -12.87 15.86 23.94
C LEU A 438 -12.15 15.39 25.21
N ARG A 439 -12.64 15.75 26.40
CA ARG A 439 -12.04 15.24 27.67
C ARG A 439 -12.01 13.71 27.72
N SER A 440 -13.04 13.06 27.19
CA SER A 440 -13.18 11.60 27.24
C SER A 440 -12.29 10.82 26.27
N ILE A 441 -11.66 11.51 25.31
CA ILE A 441 -10.70 10.92 24.35
C ILE A 441 -9.24 11.28 24.67
N SER A 442 -9.01 12.18 25.64
CA SER A 442 -7.67 12.48 26.16
C SER A 442 -7.03 11.24 26.81
N PRO A 443 -5.72 11.01 26.66
CA PRO A 443 -4.72 11.81 25.92
C PRO A 443 -4.64 11.53 24.41
N TYR A 444 -5.50 10.67 23.86
CA TYR A 444 -5.39 10.13 22.50
C TYR A 444 -5.99 11.02 21.40
N HIS A 445 -6.05 12.34 21.60
CA HIS A 445 -6.66 13.29 20.67
C HIS A 445 -6.11 13.19 19.24
N ASP A 446 -4.78 13.23 19.10
CA ASP A 446 -4.12 13.24 17.79
C ASP A 446 -4.42 11.97 17.00
N ARG A 447 -4.38 10.83 17.69
CA ARG A 447 -4.62 9.52 17.10
C ARG A 447 -6.09 9.32 16.75
N ALA A 448 -7.01 9.76 17.61
CA ALA A 448 -8.44 9.72 17.35
C ALA A 448 -8.85 10.64 16.18
N ALA A 449 -8.25 11.83 16.09
CA ALA A 449 -8.45 12.77 14.98
C ALA A 449 -7.91 12.19 13.68
N GLN A 450 -6.72 11.58 13.71
CA GLN A 450 -6.15 10.93 12.55
C GLN A 450 -7.04 9.79 12.04
N CYS A 451 -7.48 8.90 12.93
CA CYS A 451 -8.32 7.76 12.54
C CYS A 451 -9.69 8.22 11.99
N LEU A 452 -10.29 9.24 12.61
CA LEU A 452 -11.51 9.88 12.10
C LEU A 452 -11.29 10.44 10.70
N GLY A 453 -10.23 11.23 10.49
CA GLY A 453 -9.98 11.86 9.21
C GLY A 453 -9.74 10.85 8.09
N ARG A 454 -8.94 9.82 8.35
CA ARG A 454 -8.69 8.74 7.36
C ARG A 454 -9.95 7.96 7.01
N ALA A 455 -10.81 7.67 8.00
CA ALA A 455 -12.07 6.97 7.77
C ALA A 455 -13.03 7.81 6.90
N LEU A 456 -13.14 9.12 7.16
CA LEU A 456 -13.95 10.02 6.34
C LEU A 456 -13.37 10.16 4.92
N ALA A 457 -12.05 10.29 4.79
CA ALA A 457 -11.38 10.36 3.50
C ALA A 457 -11.62 9.12 2.64
N ASP A 458 -11.66 7.92 3.25
CA ASP A 458 -12.01 6.69 2.54
C ASP A 458 -13.42 6.78 1.95
N LEU A 459 -14.41 7.22 2.73
CA LEU A 459 -15.81 7.33 2.28
C LEU A 459 -15.99 8.42 1.20
N VAL A 460 -15.34 9.57 1.39
CA VAL A 460 -15.37 10.68 0.42
C VAL A 460 -14.70 10.26 -0.89
N PHE A 461 -13.65 9.44 -0.83
CA PHE A 461 -13.02 8.91 -2.03
C PHE A 461 -13.96 7.96 -2.80
N GLU A 462 -14.72 7.10 -2.12
CA GLU A 462 -15.74 6.26 -2.78
C GLU A 462 -16.84 7.13 -3.43
N ALA A 463 -17.29 8.18 -2.74
CA ALA A 463 -18.22 9.16 -3.30
C ALA A 463 -17.63 9.89 -4.52
N PHE A 464 -16.35 10.23 -4.48
CA PHE A 464 -15.63 10.85 -5.59
C PHE A 464 -15.56 9.93 -6.81
N LEU A 465 -15.30 8.64 -6.58
CA LEU A 465 -15.24 7.62 -7.62
C LEU A 465 -16.58 7.49 -8.38
N VAL A 466 -17.71 7.52 -7.67
CA VAL A 466 -19.04 7.41 -8.30
C VAL A 466 -19.64 8.74 -8.78
N GLY A 467 -18.97 9.86 -8.53
CA GLY A 467 -19.39 11.20 -8.98
C GLY A 467 -20.24 12.01 -7.99
N GLU A 468 -20.51 11.48 -6.79
CA GLU A 468 -21.24 12.18 -5.71
C GLU A 468 -20.39 13.27 -5.03
N PHE A 469 -19.06 13.19 -5.18
CA PHE A 469 -18.12 14.22 -4.74
C PHE A 469 -17.26 14.67 -5.92
N SER A 470 -17.41 15.91 -6.39
CA SER A 470 -16.73 16.37 -7.60
C SER A 470 -15.33 16.93 -7.31
N LYS A 471 -14.46 16.94 -8.34
CA LYS A 471 -13.16 17.62 -8.29
C LYS A 471 -13.31 19.11 -7.89
N ALA A 472 -14.32 19.79 -8.44
CA ALA A 472 -14.58 21.19 -8.12
C ALA A 472 -14.95 21.40 -6.64
N ARG A 473 -15.68 20.45 -6.03
CA ARG A 473 -16.00 20.49 -4.60
C ARG A 473 -14.75 20.28 -3.74
N LEU A 474 -13.90 19.32 -4.11
CA LEU A 474 -12.59 19.15 -3.48
C LEU A 474 -11.75 20.43 -3.55
N LEU A 475 -11.67 21.04 -4.74
CA LEU A 475 -10.87 22.24 -4.96
C LEU A 475 -11.36 23.41 -4.10
N ARG A 476 -12.69 23.63 -4.01
CA ARG A 476 -13.27 24.62 -3.09
C ARG A 476 -12.86 24.38 -1.64
N ILE A 477 -12.82 23.12 -1.20
CA ILE A 477 -12.36 22.81 0.15
C ILE A 477 -10.87 23.16 0.31
N LEU A 478 -10.03 22.87 -0.68
CA LEU A 478 -8.59 23.14 -0.60
C LEU A 478 -8.21 24.63 -0.60
N ILE A 479 -9.00 25.49 -1.26
CA ILE A 479 -8.70 26.92 -1.40
C ILE A 479 -9.42 27.81 -0.37
N THR A 480 -10.32 27.24 0.44
CA THR A 480 -11.02 27.98 1.50
C THR A 480 -10.30 27.81 2.82
N GLU A 481 -9.83 28.92 3.38
CA GLU A 481 -9.24 28.99 4.71
C GLU A 481 -10.25 28.59 5.80
N ARG A 482 -9.83 27.72 6.73
CA ARG A 482 -10.66 27.21 7.83
C ARG A 482 -9.86 27.17 9.13
N HIS A 483 -9.60 28.37 9.66
CA HIS A 483 -8.72 28.58 10.81
C HIS A 483 -9.38 28.34 12.17
N ASP A 484 -10.70 28.10 12.21
CA ASP A 484 -11.44 27.87 13.45
C ASP A 484 -12.03 26.44 13.54
N SER A 485 -12.34 26.00 14.76
CA SER A 485 -12.90 24.67 15.03
C SER A 485 -14.25 24.43 14.37
N LEU A 486 -15.09 25.47 14.31
CA LEU A 486 -16.48 25.34 13.87
C LEU A 486 -16.52 25.11 12.35
N SER A 487 -15.80 25.92 11.58
CA SER A 487 -15.71 25.73 10.12
C SER A 487 -15.08 24.38 9.75
N ALA A 488 -14.07 23.94 10.52
CA ALA A 488 -13.49 22.60 10.34
C ALA A 488 -14.51 21.49 10.66
N PHE A 489 -15.28 21.64 11.73
CA PHE A 489 -16.35 20.71 12.10
C PHE A 489 -17.46 20.63 11.04
N GLU A 490 -17.94 21.77 10.55
CA GLU A 490 -18.99 21.84 9.52
C GLU A 490 -18.54 21.12 8.24
N THR A 491 -17.29 21.31 7.85
CA THR A 491 -16.70 20.62 6.70
C THR A 491 -16.60 19.12 6.95
N LEU A 492 -16.21 18.68 8.15
CA LEU A 492 -16.20 17.25 8.49
C LEU A 492 -17.61 16.63 8.47
N VAL A 493 -18.64 17.38 8.90
CA VAL A 493 -20.05 16.94 8.81
C VAL A 493 -20.48 16.83 7.35
N GLU A 494 -20.09 17.79 6.50
CA GLU A 494 -20.32 17.74 5.06
C GLU A 494 -19.69 16.48 4.44
N LEU A 495 -18.41 16.22 4.72
CA LEU A 495 -17.68 15.05 4.25
C LEU A 495 -18.33 13.74 4.72
N LYS A 496 -18.76 13.69 5.99
CA LYS A 496 -19.48 12.53 6.55
C LYS A 496 -20.83 12.32 5.86
N SER A 497 -21.57 13.39 5.58
CA SER A 497 -22.88 13.32 4.91
C SER A 497 -22.75 12.70 3.52
N VAL A 498 -21.77 13.17 2.74
CA VAL A 498 -21.45 12.64 1.41
C VAL A 498 -21.03 11.17 1.49
N GLY A 499 -20.23 10.81 2.49
CA GLY A 499 -19.72 9.46 2.67
C GLY A 499 -20.74 8.43 3.19
N ARG A 500 -21.87 8.87 3.76
CA ARG A 500 -22.80 8.00 4.50
C ARG A 500 -23.40 6.85 3.68
N ILE A 501 -23.52 7.02 2.37
CA ILE A 501 -24.02 5.98 1.45
C ILE A 501 -23.03 4.80 1.34
N PHE A 502 -21.77 5.00 1.74
CA PHE A 502 -20.66 4.04 1.59
C PHE A 502 -20.16 3.44 2.92
N GLU A 503 -20.74 3.81 4.07
CA GLU A 503 -20.49 3.17 5.38
C GLU A 503 -21.16 1.79 5.49
#